data_AF-A0A239C812-F1
#
_entry.id   AF-A0A239C812-F1
#
_cell.length_a   1.000
_cell.length_b   1.000
_cell.length_c   1.000
_cell.angle_alpha   90.00
_cell.angle_beta   90.00
_cell.angle_gamma   90.00
#
_symmetry.space_group_name_H-M   'P 1'
#
loop_
_entity.id
_entity.type
_entity.pdbx_description
1 polymer ?
#
loop_
_entity_poly.entity_id
_entity_poly.type
_entity_poly.pdbx_seq_one_letter_code
_entity_poly.pdbx_strand_id
1 'polypeptide(L)'
;MTVDRTRTNKVVLKVFAVAALALGALAVWGMSQKKAPPPAAPAATPQAAMTEAQAKAEVGRLLAELDSFKVLEGFHAGAFSGKGLPQAVRWYQDATALRDRISADMSLPAALRAAPGNLLGLGLAYQQSKGQETPGTKGDREMVVEALK
;
A
#
# COMPACT_ATOMS: atom_id res chain seq x y z
N MET A 1 -51.01 1.03 -23.29
CA MET A 1 -50.29 2.02 -22.46
C MET A 1 -48.85 1.55 -22.36
N THR A 2 -47.97 2.11 -23.18
CA THR A 2 -46.57 1.69 -23.26
C THR A 2 -45.76 2.97 -23.41
N VAL A 3 -45.03 3.37 -22.37
CA VAL A 3 -44.12 4.51 -22.43
C VAL A 3 -42.72 3.99 -22.14
N ASP A 4 -41.95 4.02 -23.21
CA ASP A 4 -40.57 3.64 -23.40
C ASP A 4 -39.63 4.57 -22.61
N ARG A 5 -38.61 3.98 -21.98
CA ARG A 5 -37.62 4.69 -21.15
C ARG A 5 -36.65 5.48 -22.02
N THR A 6 -36.94 6.75 -22.23
CA THR A 6 -35.95 7.77 -22.59
C THR A 6 -35.78 8.76 -21.44
N ARG A 7 -34.63 8.72 -20.74
CA ARG A 7 -34.08 9.94 -20.12
C ARG A 7 -32.57 9.85 -19.89
N THR A 8 -31.89 10.43 -20.86
CA THR A 8 -30.57 11.07 -20.85
C THR A 8 -30.44 12.13 -19.75
N ASN A 9 -29.33 12.13 -19.00
CA ASN A 9 -28.63 13.33 -18.45
C ASN A 9 -27.30 12.87 -17.82
N LYS A 10 -26.10 13.07 -18.36
CA LYS A 10 -25.32 14.30 -18.67
C LYS A 10 -25.18 15.29 -17.51
N VAL A 11 -24.10 15.17 -16.72
CA VAL A 11 -23.25 16.23 -16.12
C VAL A 11 -21.89 15.56 -15.79
N VAL A 12 -20.80 15.67 -16.56
CA VAL A 12 -19.87 16.80 -16.82
C VAL A 12 -18.91 17.11 -15.66
N LEU A 13 -17.62 16.77 -15.84
CA LEU A 13 -16.42 17.61 -15.59
C LEU A 13 -15.20 16.78 -16.10
N LYS A 14 -14.58 17.04 -17.26
CA LYS A 14 -13.57 18.09 -17.54
C LYS A 14 -12.67 18.28 -16.32
N VAL A 15 -11.37 18.00 -16.34
CA VAL A 15 -10.32 18.64 -17.14
C VAL A 15 -9.07 17.76 -17.06
N PHE A 16 -8.47 17.37 -18.18
CA PHE A 16 -7.02 17.39 -18.37
C PHE A 16 -6.76 17.54 -19.86
N ALA A 17 -6.51 18.79 -20.24
CA ALA A 17 -5.99 19.16 -21.54
C ALA A 17 -4.47 19.34 -21.44
N VAL A 18 -3.87 19.36 -22.63
CA VAL A 18 -2.52 19.84 -22.99
C VAL A 18 -1.48 18.71 -23.06
N ALA A 19 -0.78 18.46 -24.16
CA ALA A 19 -0.82 18.91 -25.55
C ALA A 19 0.29 18.15 -26.33
N ALA A 20 0.31 18.38 -27.65
CA ALA A 20 1.39 18.19 -28.61
C ALA A 20 1.46 16.78 -29.25
N LEU A 21 0.71 16.51 -30.32
CA LEU A 21 1.00 16.90 -31.73
C LEU A 21 2.46 16.66 -32.12
N ALA A 22 2.69 15.57 -32.87
CA ALA A 22 3.61 15.58 -34.00
C ALA A 22 3.33 14.39 -34.94
N LEU A 23 3.03 14.74 -36.20
CA LEU A 23 3.39 14.02 -37.43
C LEU A 23 2.69 12.66 -37.65
N GLY A 24 1.87 12.43 -38.66
CA GLY A 24 2.07 12.79 -40.06
C GLY A 24 2.26 11.50 -40.88
N ALA A 25 1.48 11.35 -41.96
CA ALA A 25 1.61 10.35 -43.04
C ALA A 25 1.19 8.89 -42.77
N LEU A 26 -0.10 8.61 -43.00
CA LEU A 26 -0.62 7.27 -43.31
C LEU A 26 -0.62 7.09 -44.84
N ALA A 27 0.44 6.50 -45.37
CA ALA A 27 0.42 5.78 -46.64
C ALA A 27 1.69 4.94 -46.76
N VAL A 28 1.55 3.61 -46.71
CA VAL A 28 2.13 2.65 -47.67
C VAL A 28 1.97 1.23 -47.12
N TRP A 29 1.30 0.44 -47.93
CA TRP A 29 1.15 -1.00 -47.93
C TRP A 29 2.53 -1.66 -48.17
N GLY A 30 2.97 -2.58 -47.31
CA GLY A 30 4.25 -3.27 -47.55
C GLY A 30 4.72 -4.19 -46.43
N MET A 31 4.50 -5.50 -46.63
CA MET A 31 5.30 -6.65 -46.22
C MET A 31 6.40 -6.52 -45.14
N SER A 32 6.37 -7.50 -44.23
CA SER A 32 7.48 -8.09 -43.44
C SER A 32 7.30 -7.94 -41.93
N GLN A 33 6.64 -8.93 -41.32
CA GLN A 33 6.74 -9.22 -39.89
C GLN A 33 8.16 -9.73 -39.57
N LYS A 34 9.15 -8.83 -39.60
CA LYS A 34 10.40 -9.04 -38.87
C LYS A 34 10.09 -8.80 -37.41
N LYS A 35 10.13 -9.88 -36.62
CA LYS A 35 10.03 -9.97 -35.16
C LYS A 35 10.40 -8.64 -34.48
N ALA A 36 9.38 -7.88 -34.07
CA ALA A 36 9.57 -6.66 -33.31
C ALA A 36 10.32 -6.99 -32.00
N PRO A 37 11.35 -6.23 -31.62
CA PRO A 37 11.90 -6.32 -30.27
C PRO A 37 10.77 -6.02 -29.26
N PRO A 38 10.72 -6.70 -28.11
CA PRO A 38 9.68 -6.49 -27.11
C PRO A 38 9.64 -5.01 -26.72
N PRO A 39 8.44 -4.44 -26.45
CA PRO A 39 8.32 -3.06 -26.00
C PRO A 39 9.22 -2.87 -24.79
N ALA A 40 10.08 -1.86 -24.87
CA ALA A 40 10.99 -1.50 -23.79
C ALA A 40 10.18 -1.42 -22.49
N ALA A 41 10.59 -2.23 -21.50
CA ALA A 41 10.00 -2.18 -20.17
C ALA A 41 10.00 -0.71 -19.71
N PRO A 42 8.89 -0.20 -19.15
CA PRO A 42 8.87 1.15 -18.62
C PRO A 42 10.07 1.30 -17.69
N ALA A 43 10.96 2.24 -18.01
CA ALA A 43 12.12 2.54 -17.20
C ALA A 43 11.63 2.78 -15.78
N ALA A 44 12.07 1.94 -14.83
CA ALA A 44 11.77 2.10 -13.42
C ALA A 44 12.19 3.53 -13.04
N THR A 45 11.20 4.40 -12.87
CA THR A 45 11.43 5.73 -12.34
C THR A 45 12.10 5.50 -10.99
N PRO A 46 13.26 6.12 -10.69
CA PRO A 46 13.90 5.95 -9.41
C PRO A 46 12.87 6.30 -8.33
N GLN A 47 12.35 5.29 -7.63
CA GLN A 47 11.50 5.52 -6.47
C GLN A 47 12.40 6.25 -5.49
N ALA A 48 12.05 7.51 -5.22
CA ALA A 48 12.80 8.33 -4.28
C ALA A 48 12.96 7.54 -2.98
N ALA A 49 14.22 7.35 -2.58
CA ALA A 49 14.58 6.67 -1.34
C ALA A 49 13.80 7.33 -0.21
N MET A 50 13.19 6.51 0.64
CA MET A 50 12.36 7.04 1.71
C MET A 50 13.28 7.62 2.77
N THR A 51 13.04 8.86 3.17
CA THR A 51 13.83 9.47 4.25
C THR A 51 13.52 8.81 5.59
N GLU A 52 14.45 8.90 6.54
CA GLU A 52 14.24 8.38 7.90
C GLU A 52 12.99 8.99 8.56
N ALA A 53 12.79 10.30 8.42
CA ALA A 53 11.62 10.99 8.99
C ALA A 53 10.29 10.46 8.40
N GLN A 54 10.25 10.18 7.09
CA GLN A 54 9.09 9.56 6.45
C GLN A 54 8.88 8.13 6.93
N ALA A 55 9.95 7.35 7.07
CA ALA A 55 9.89 5.99 7.60
C ALA A 55 9.36 5.95 9.04
N LYS A 56 9.87 6.82 9.92
CA LYS A 56 9.38 6.96 11.30
C LYS A 56 7.91 7.38 11.32
N ALA A 57 7.50 8.34 10.48
CA ALA A 57 6.11 8.78 10.40
C ALA A 57 5.15 7.64 9.98
N GLU A 58 5.51 6.86 8.96
CA GLU A 58 4.67 5.73 8.51
C GLU A 58 4.60 4.60 9.55
N VAL A 59 5.73 4.23 10.16
CA VAL A 59 5.75 3.23 11.25
C VAL A 59 4.91 3.72 12.44
N GLY A 60 5.04 4.99 12.82
CA GLY A 60 4.27 5.58 13.91
C GLY A 60 2.76 5.62 13.62
N ARG A 61 2.38 5.97 12.39
CA ARG A 61 0.98 5.92 11.93
C ARG A 61 0.41 4.52 12.06
N LEU A 62 1.12 3.52 11.54
CA LEU A 62 0.68 2.11 11.58
C LEU A 62 0.58 1.57 13.01
N LEU A 63 1.49 1.98 13.90
CA LEU A 63 1.39 1.61 15.32
C LEU A 63 0.11 2.17 15.96
N ALA A 64 -0.17 3.46 15.72
CA ALA A 64 -1.36 4.12 16.25
C ALA A 64 -2.66 3.52 15.69
N GLU A 65 -2.68 3.19 14.40
CA GLU A 65 -3.80 2.49 13.78
C GLU A 65 -4.03 1.13 14.43
N LEU A 66 -2.99 0.32 14.62
CA LEU A 66 -3.11 -0.96 15.30
C LEU A 66 -3.66 -0.81 16.72
N ASP A 67 -3.16 0.14 17.49
CA ASP A 67 -3.67 0.42 18.85
C ASP A 67 -5.15 0.82 18.85
N SER A 68 -5.65 1.46 17.79
CA SER A 68 -7.06 1.88 17.69
C SER A 68 -8.04 0.72 17.49
N PHE A 69 -7.59 -0.40 16.91
CA PHE A 69 -8.47 -1.52 16.59
C PHE A 69 -8.06 -2.86 17.21
N LYS A 70 -6.94 -2.92 17.93
CA LYS A 70 -6.44 -4.18 18.52
C LYS A 70 -7.38 -4.86 19.51
N VAL A 71 -8.37 -4.14 20.06
CA VAL A 71 -9.34 -4.68 21.04
C VAL A 71 -10.71 -5.01 20.42
N LEU A 72 -10.89 -4.76 19.12
CA LEU A 72 -12.17 -4.95 18.46
C LEU A 72 -12.40 -6.44 18.16
N GLU A 73 -13.59 -6.96 18.49
CA GLU A 73 -13.91 -8.37 18.22
C GLU A 73 -13.76 -8.77 16.75
N GLY A 74 -14.10 -7.85 15.82
CA GLY A 74 -13.95 -8.06 14.37
C GLY A 74 -12.49 -8.19 13.92
N PHE A 75 -11.54 -7.69 14.70
CA PHE A 75 -10.11 -7.95 14.49
C PHE A 75 -9.78 -9.39 14.88
N HIS A 76 -10.25 -9.88 16.01
CA HIS A 76 -9.93 -11.24 16.49
C HIS A 76 -10.61 -12.36 15.71
N ALA A 77 -11.80 -12.09 15.15
CA ALA A 77 -12.58 -13.08 14.40
C ALA A 77 -11.99 -13.45 13.02
N GLY A 78 -10.92 -12.76 12.59
CA GLY A 78 -10.23 -13.07 11.33
C GLY A 78 -9.63 -11.83 10.66
N ALA A 79 -8.96 -10.97 11.42
CA ALA A 79 -8.40 -9.65 11.05
C ALA A 79 -7.96 -9.49 9.58
N PHE A 80 -7.21 -10.48 9.08
CA PHE A 80 -6.54 -10.42 7.79
C PHE A 80 -7.20 -11.28 6.71
N SER A 81 -8.40 -11.78 6.97
CA SER A 81 -9.22 -12.58 6.06
C SER A 81 -10.45 -11.81 5.61
N GLY A 82 -11.12 -12.22 4.52
CA GLY A 82 -12.29 -11.52 3.97
C GLY A 82 -13.52 -11.41 4.89
N LYS A 83 -13.49 -12.04 6.07
CA LYS A 83 -14.52 -11.91 7.12
C LYS A 83 -14.07 -11.00 8.29
N GLY A 84 -12.84 -10.50 8.24
CA GLY A 84 -12.26 -9.65 9.25
C GLY A 84 -12.63 -8.18 9.09
N LEU A 85 -12.09 -7.41 10.01
CA LEU A 85 -12.21 -5.95 10.06
C LEU A 85 -11.50 -5.30 8.85
N PRO A 86 -12.20 -4.56 7.95
CA PRO A 86 -11.60 -4.00 6.73
C PRO A 86 -10.38 -3.11 6.97
N GLN A 87 -10.39 -2.33 8.06
CA GLN A 87 -9.25 -1.51 8.46
C GLN A 87 -8.02 -2.34 8.84
N ALA A 88 -8.18 -3.53 9.41
CA ALA A 88 -7.07 -4.41 9.74
C ALA A 88 -6.45 -5.06 8.50
N VAL A 89 -7.27 -5.41 7.51
CA VAL A 89 -6.78 -5.88 6.20
C VAL A 89 -5.94 -4.80 5.52
N ARG A 90 -6.45 -3.56 5.47
CA ARG A 90 -5.72 -2.43 4.89
C ARG A 90 -4.42 -2.16 5.65
N TRP A 91 -4.49 -2.11 6.98
CA TRP A 91 -3.31 -1.93 7.83
C TRP A 91 -2.23 -2.99 7.56
N TYR A 92 -2.62 -4.27 7.41
CA TYR A 92 -1.68 -5.35 7.11
C TYR A 92 -1.01 -5.18 5.73
N GLN A 93 -1.77 -4.75 4.74
CA GLN A 93 -1.25 -4.44 3.41
C GLN A 93 -0.27 -3.26 3.46
N ASP A 94 -0.62 -2.19 4.16
CA ASP A 94 0.24 -1.02 4.34
C ASP A 94 1.54 -1.37 5.07
N ALA A 95 1.47 -2.15 6.16
CA ALA A 95 2.63 -2.58 6.92
C ALA A 95 3.55 -3.52 6.09
N THR A 96 2.97 -4.41 5.28
CA THR A 96 3.73 -5.28 4.37
C THR A 96 4.42 -4.46 3.28
N ALA A 97 3.70 -3.54 2.64
CA ALA A 97 4.27 -2.66 1.62
C ALA A 97 5.39 -1.77 2.18
N LEU A 98 5.22 -1.26 3.41
CA LEU A 98 6.25 -0.50 4.11
C LEU A 98 7.50 -1.34 4.36
N ARG A 99 7.33 -2.56 4.89
CA ARG A 99 8.44 -3.50 5.11
C ARG A 99 9.21 -3.75 3.82
N ASP A 100 8.51 -4.07 2.74
CA ASP A 100 9.15 -4.42 1.47
C ASP A 100 9.87 -3.21 0.87
N ARG A 101 9.38 -1.99 1.11
CA ARG A 101 10.03 -0.75 0.69
C ARG A 101 11.31 -0.42 1.48
N ILE A 102 11.31 -0.59 2.81
CA ILE A 102 12.43 -0.12 3.65
C ILE A 102 13.39 -1.19 4.12
N SER A 103 13.01 -2.47 4.11
CA SER A 103 13.84 -3.57 4.66
C SER A 103 15.21 -3.69 3.99
N ALA A 104 15.29 -3.40 2.69
CA ALA A 104 16.51 -3.46 1.89
C ALA A 104 17.27 -2.11 1.84
N ASP A 105 16.71 -1.02 2.36
CA ASP A 105 17.29 0.31 2.25
C ASP A 105 18.35 0.56 3.33
N MET A 106 19.59 0.20 3.03
CA MET A 106 20.72 0.31 3.97
C MET A 106 21.05 1.75 4.40
N SER A 107 20.43 2.77 3.78
CA SER A 107 20.55 4.16 4.27
C SER A 107 19.75 4.40 5.56
N LEU A 108 18.80 3.53 5.88
CA LEU A 108 17.96 3.61 7.08
C LEU A 108 18.55 2.81 8.25
N PRO A 109 18.37 3.30 9.50
CA PRO A 109 18.78 2.57 10.70
C PRO A 109 18.20 1.15 10.75
N ALA A 110 19.01 0.19 11.20
CA ALA A 110 18.60 -1.22 11.26
C ALA A 110 17.31 -1.42 12.09
N ALA A 111 17.16 -0.70 13.20
CA ALA A 111 15.96 -0.73 14.03
C ALA A 111 14.71 -0.29 13.24
N LEU A 112 14.83 0.78 12.45
CA LEU A 112 13.72 1.29 11.64
C LEU A 112 13.36 0.36 10.48
N ARG A 113 14.35 -0.33 9.90
CA ARG A 113 14.10 -1.37 8.89
C ARG A 113 13.40 -2.60 9.44
N ALA A 114 13.67 -2.95 10.69
CA ALA A 114 13.02 -4.07 11.38
C ALA A 114 11.62 -3.71 11.90
N ALA A 115 11.33 -2.42 12.15
CA ALA A 115 10.10 -1.97 12.78
C ALA A 115 8.80 -2.42 12.09
N PRO A 116 8.66 -2.40 10.74
CA PRO A 116 7.46 -2.93 10.07
C PRO A 116 7.28 -4.44 10.28
N GLY A 117 8.38 -5.20 10.34
CA GLY A 117 8.32 -6.63 10.65
C GLY A 117 7.82 -6.88 12.07
N ASN A 118 8.33 -6.11 13.03
CA ASN A 118 7.88 -6.17 14.42
C ASN A 118 6.41 -5.76 14.56
N LEU A 119 5.96 -4.74 13.83
CA LEU A 119 4.56 -4.33 13.77
C LEU A 119 3.64 -5.44 13.26
N LEU A 120 4.03 -6.13 12.19
CA LEU A 120 3.27 -7.28 11.67
C LEU A 120 3.18 -8.41 12.70
N GLY A 121 4.29 -8.71 13.38
CA GLY A 121 4.34 -9.66 14.49
C GLY A 121 3.39 -9.26 15.63
N LEU A 122 3.43 -7.98 16.02
CA LEU A 122 2.55 -7.40 17.04
C LEU A 122 1.07 -7.54 16.67
N GLY A 123 0.71 -7.25 15.42
CA GLY A 123 -0.67 -7.39 14.93
C GLY A 123 -1.16 -8.84 14.99
N LEU A 124 -0.34 -9.80 14.57
CA LEU A 124 -0.65 -11.23 14.66
C LEU A 124 -0.79 -11.69 16.12
N ALA A 125 0.10 -11.22 16.99
CA ALA A 125 0.07 -11.55 18.41
C ALA A 125 -1.18 -10.97 19.09
N TYR A 126 -1.58 -9.73 18.79
CA TYR A 126 -2.84 -9.16 19.27
C TYR A 126 -4.07 -9.88 18.72
N GLN A 127 -4.04 -10.33 17.46
CA GLN A 127 -5.12 -11.13 16.92
C GLN A 127 -5.30 -12.42 17.73
N GLN A 128 -4.20 -13.13 18.02
CA GLN A 128 -4.21 -14.41 18.76
C GLN A 128 -4.58 -14.25 20.24
N SER A 129 -4.12 -13.17 20.87
CA SER A 129 -4.35 -12.88 22.29
C SER A 129 -5.65 -12.13 22.58
N LYS A 130 -6.52 -11.94 21.58
CA LYS A 130 -7.75 -11.15 21.70
C LYS A 130 -7.49 -9.71 22.20
N GLY A 131 -6.41 -9.11 21.73
CA GLY A 131 -6.05 -7.72 22.01
C GLY A 131 -5.38 -7.51 23.36
N GLN A 132 -5.12 -8.58 24.10
CA GLN A 132 -4.47 -8.51 25.41
C GLN A 132 -2.98 -8.24 25.27
N GLU A 133 -2.46 -7.39 26.14
CA GLU A 133 -1.02 -7.21 26.27
C GLU A 133 -0.42 -8.40 27.02
N THR A 134 0.41 -9.15 26.31
CA THR A 134 1.30 -10.19 26.83
C THR A 134 2.73 -9.63 26.98
N PRO A 135 3.61 -10.28 27.77
CA PRO A 135 5.02 -9.90 27.83
C PRO A 135 5.70 -9.83 26.46
N GLY A 136 5.34 -10.75 25.54
CA GLY A 136 5.84 -10.75 24.16
C GLY A 136 5.39 -9.51 23.38
N THR A 137 4.08 -9.23 23.36
CA THR A 137 3.56 -8.02 22.68
C THR A 137 4.11 -6.72 23.26
N LYS A 138 4.42 -6.69 24.57
CA LYS A 138 5.00 -5.51 25.20
C LYS A 138 6.44 -5.28 24.71
N GLY A 139 7.24 -6.35 24.64
CA GLY A 139 8.61 -6.27 24.10
C GLY A 139 8.64 -5.87 22.62
N ASP A 140 7.77 -6.46 21.80
CA ASP A 140 7.65 -6.12 20.38
C ASP A 140 7.23 -4.66 20.19
N ARG A 141 6.31 -4.16 21.02
CA ARG A 141 5.87 -2.76 21.00
C ARG A 141 7.01 -1.81 21.38
N GLU A 142 7.75 -2.14 22.43
CA GLU A 142 8.90 -1.36 22.88
C GLU A 142 9.96 -1.28 21.78
N MET A 143 10.27 -2.39 21.11
CA MET A 143 11.19 -2.39 19.97
C MET A 143 10.74 -1.46 18.82
N VAL A 144 9.44 -1.41 18.53
CA VAL A 144 8.90 -0.48 17.53
C VAL A 144 9.01 0.96 18.01
N VAL A 145 8.66 1.24 19.27
CA VAL A 145 8.72 2.59 19.85
C VAL A 145 10.16 3.10 19.92
N GLU A 146 11.13 2.26 20.29
CA GLU A 146 12.55 2.63 20.27
C GLU A 146 13.03 2.95 18.85
N ALA A 147 12.57 2.22 17.84
CA ALA A 147 12.92 2.50 16.45
C ALA A 147 12.37 3.86 15.93
N LEU A 148 11.37 4.43 16.63
CA LEU A 148 10.79 5.72 16.30
C LEU A 148 11.50 6.92 16.95
N LYS A 149 12.37 6.67 17.94
CA LYS A 149 13.19 7.72 18.58
C LYS A 149 14.33 8.14 17.66
#